data_AF-A0ABC8QJW0-F1
#
_entry.id   AF-A0ABC8QJW0-F1
#
_cell.length_a   1.000
_cell.length_b   1.000
_cell.length_c   1.000
_cell.angle_alpha   90.00
_cell.angle_beta   90.00
_cell.angle_gamma   90.00
#
_symmetry.space_group_name_H-M   'P 1'
#
loop_
_entity.id
_entity.type
_entity.pdbx_description
1 polymer ?
#
loop_
_entity_poly.entity_id
_entity_poly.type
_entity_poly.pdbx_seq_one_letter_code
_entity_poly.pdbx_strand_id
1 'polypeptide(L)'
;MDKHNRAAHTLALMHQRKLTSQLVHQVRRSNARAQAEIATALEQLQTVGELITETTEQSCAELLRVSAGLDGVLRLLYLQSDRSREHESLHCLLAPLKQQLDRAVGNVHEML
;
A
#
# COMPACT_ATOMS: atom_id res chain seq x y z
N MET A 1 14.41 -4.96 -2.62
CA MET A 1 13.75 -3.92 -1.80
C MET A 1 13.36 -4.54 -0.48
N ASP A 2 14.11 -4.13 0.55
CA ASP A 2 14.33 -4.83 1.80
C ASP A 2 13.12 -4.91 2.73
N LYS A 3 12.98 -6.06 3.38
CA LYS A 3 12.14 -6.28 4.58
C LYS A 3 12.27 -5.17 5.62
N HIS A 4 13.46 -4.55 5.72
CA HIS A 4 13.73 -3.40 6.58
C HIS A 4 12.87 -2.17 6.24
N ASN A 5 12.61 -1.90 4.95
CA ASN A 5 11.84 -0.73 4.54
C ASN A 5 10.33 -0.90 4.82
N ARG A 6 9.79 -2.12 4.64
CA ARG A 6 8.43 -2.48 5.07
C ARG A 6 8.25 -2.28 6.57
N ALA A 7 9.15 -2.86 7.38
CA ALA A 7 9.12 -2.71 8.83
C ALA A 7 9.20 -1.23 9.25
N ALA A 8 10.04 -0.43 8.60
CA ALA A 8 10.14 1.00 8.86
C ALA A 8 8.83 1.76 8.59
N HIS A 9 8.10 1.44 7.53
CA HIS A 9 6.83 2.09 7.21
C HIS A 9 5.68 1.68 8.14
N THR A 10 5.57 0.39 8.47
CA THR A 10 4.62 -0.09 9.49
C THR A 10 4.90 0.56 10.85
N LEU A 11 6.18 0.66 11.22
CA LEU A 11 6.61 1.35 12.44
C LEU A 11 6.30 2.85 12.40
N ALA A 12 6.42 3.50 11.23
CA ALA A 12 6.07 4.92 11.06
C ALA A 12 4.56 5.17 11.27
N LEU A 13 3.69 4.31 10.73
CA LEU A 13 2.24 4.39 10.94
C LEU A 13 1.86 4.13 12.41
N MET A 14 2.48 3.13 13.05
CA MET A 14 2.30 2.88 14.48
C MET A 14 2.78 4.06 15.34
N HIS A 15 3.91 4.67 14.96
CA HIS A 15 4.45 5.84 15.62
C HIS A 15 3.53 7.06 15.46
N GLN A 16 2.99 7.29 14.26
CA GLN A 16 1.99 8.33 14.02
C GLN A 16 0.77 8.11 14.93
N ARG A 17 0.16 6.91 14.94
CA ARG A 17 -0.98 6.58 15.82
C ARG A 17 -0.66 6.83 17.30
N LYS A 18 0.55 6.44 17.73
CA LYS A 18 1.02 6.67 19.10
C LYS A 18 1.13 8.16 19.41
N LEU A 19 1.75 8.95 18.54
CA LEU A 19 1.85 10.40 18.69
C LEU A 19 0.48 11.07 18.71
N THR A 20 -0.45 10.66 17.84
CA THR A 20 -1.84 11.11 17.84
C THR A 20 -2.50 10.83 19.18
N SER A 21 -2.33 9.63 19.75
CA SER A 21 -2.87 9.31 21.09
C SER A 21 -2.23 10.14 22.21
N GLN A 22 -0.93 10.41 22.12
CA GLN A 22 -0.20 11.20 23.12
C GLN A 22 -0.65 12.67 23.09
N LEU A 23 -0.89 13.21 21.89
CA LEU A 23 -1.46 14.52 21.70
C LEU A 23 -2.87 14.61 22.30
N VAL A 24 -3.74 13.62 22.06
CA VAL A 24 -5.08 13.54 22.70
C VAL A 24 -4.98 13.63 24.23
N HIS A 25 -4.01 12.94 24.83
CA HIS A 25 -3.81 12.99 26.29
C HIS A 25 -3.25 14.32 26.80
N GLN A 26 -2.39 15.00 26.03
CA GLN A 26 -1.85 16.32 26.38
C GLN A 26 -2.89 17.44 26.28
N VAL A 27 -3.81 17.35 25.30
CA VAL A 27 -4.91 18.30 25.07
C VAL A 27 -5.79 18.50 26.30
N ARG A 28 -5.97 17.46 27.12
CA ARG A 28 -6.73 17.53 28.38
C ARG A 28 -6.13 18.46 29.44
N ARG A 29 -4.88 18.91 29.29
CA ARG A 29 -4.17 19.79 30.23
C ARG A 29 -4.00 21.24 29.73
N SER A 30 -4.51 21.59 28.55
CA SER A 30 -4.30 22.89 27.89
C SER A 30 -5.47 23.88 28.11
N ASN A 31 -5.25 25.17 27.85
CA ASN A 31 -6.33 26.19 27.82
C ASN A 31 -7.35 25.87 26.70
N ALA A 32 -8.64 26.19 26.92
CA ALA A 32 -9.77 25.94 26.04
C ALA A 32 -9.54 26.27 24.55
N ARG A 33 -8.85 27.38 24.23
CA ARG A 33 -8.54 27.74 22.84
C ARG A 33 -7.52 26.79 22.19
N ALA A 34 -6.42 26.51 22.88
CA ALA A 34 -5.42 25.56 22.42
C ALA A 34 -5.99 24.13 22.35
N GLN A 35 -6.89 23.79 23.28
CA GLN A 35 -7.62 22.52 23.26
C GLN A 35 -8.51 22.38 22.02
N ALA A 36 -9.23 23.43 21.63
CA ALA A 36 -10.05 23.43 20.42
C ALA A 36 -9.20 23.31 19.14
N GLU A 37 -8.12 24.08 19.02
CA GLU A 37 -7.22 24.04 17.85
C GLU A 37 -6.58 22.65 17.66
N ILE A 38 -6.13 22.01 18.75
CA ILE A 38 -5.54 20.67 18.67
C ILE A 38 -6.61 19.59 18.42
N ALA A 39 -7.81 19.71 18.99
CA ALA A 39 -8.91 18.79 18.70
C ALA A 39 -9.25 18.79 17.20
N THR A 40 -9.33 19.97 16.58
CA THR A 40 -9.52 20.10 15.13
C THR A 40 -8.38 19.46 14.34
N ALA A 41 -7.13 19.67 14.77
CA ALA A 41 -5.97 19.05 14.10
C ALA A 41 -5.98 17.51 14.21
N LEU A 42 -6.43 16.96 15.33
CA LEU A 42 -6.59 15.52 15.54
C LEU A 42 -7.67 14.93 14.63
N GLU A 43 -8.81 15.61 14.52
CA GLU A 43 -9.89 15.22 13.61
C GLU A 43 -9.39 15.23 12.15
N GLN A 44 -8.67 16.27 11.74
CA GLN A 44 -8.04 16.33 10.42
C GLN A 44 -7.04 15.19 10.18
N LEU A 45 -6.20 14.88 11.17
CA LEU A 45 -5.25 13.76 11.08
C LEU A 45 -5.97 12.42 10.96
N GLN A 46 -7.09 12.24 11.66
CA GLN A 46 -7.90 11.04 11.55
C GLN A 46 -8.51 10.91 10.15
N THR A 47 -9.14 11.97 9.64
CA THR A 47 -9.71 12.00 8.29
C THR A 47 -8.64 11.72 7.22
N VAL A 48 -7.44 12.30 7.34
CA VAL A 48 -6.34 12.03 6.42
C VAL A 48 -5.88 10.58 6.53
N GLY A 49 -5.82 10.00 7.73
CA GLY A 49 -5.49 8.59 7.94
C GLY A 49 -6.50 7.63 7.31
N GLU A 50 -7.79 7.93 7.44
CA GLU A 50 -8.88 7.18 6.81
C GLU A 50 -8.78 7.26 5.27
N LEU A 51 -8.60 8.47 4.72
CA LEU A 51 -8.42 8.68 3.28
C LEU A 51 -7.20 7.94 2.72
N ILE A 52 -6.07 7.94 3.43
CA ILE A 52 -4.87 7.20 3.02
C ILE A 52 -5.18 5.70 2.99
N THR A 53 -5.88 5.19 4.01
CA THR A 53 -6.25 3.77 4.11
C THR A 53 -7.14 3.36 2.94
N GLU A 54 -8.26 4.08 2.74
CA GLU A 54 -9.21 3.81 1.65
C GLU A 54 -8.56 3.90 0.27
N THR A 55 -7.77 4.95 0.03
CA THR A 55 -7.08 5.14 -1.26
C THR A 55 -6.07 4.02 -1.51
N THR A 56 -5.37 3.58 -0.47
CA THR A 56 -4.37 2.51 -0.55
C THR A 56 -5.03 1.16 -0.79
N GLU A 57 -6.14 0.85 -0.11
CA GLU A 57 -6.93 -0.35 -0.33
C GLU A 57 -7.48 -0.42 -1.76
N GLN A 58 -8.08 0.66 -2.23
CA GLN A 58 -8.61 0.76 -3.59
C GLN A 58 -7.50 0.58 -4.64
N SER A 59 -6.37 1.26 -4.44
CA SER A 59 -5.21 1.13 -5.34
C SER A 59 -4.66 -0.30 -5.36
N CYS A 60 -4.58 -0.96 -4.19
CA CYS A 60 -4.17 -2.36 -4.11
C CYS A 60 -5.15 -3.26 -4.88
N ALA A 61 -6.46 -3.06 -4.72
CA ALA A 61 -7.47 -3.84 -5.43
C ALA A 61 -7.35 -3.69 -6.96
N GLU A 62 -7.09 -2.48 -7.46
CA GLU A 62 -6.85 -2.23 -8.88
C GLU A 62 -5.58 -2.93 -9.38
N LEU A 63 -4.47 -2.85 -8.64
CA LEU A 63 -3.22 -3.51 -9.00
C LEU A 63 -3.33 -5.05 -8.94
N LEU A 64 -4.11 -5.60 -8.02
CA LEU A 64 -4.40 -7.04 -7.99
C LEU A 64 -5.16 -7.49 -9.24
N ARG A 65 -6.11 -6.68 -9.74
CA ARG A 65 -6.78 -6.97 -11.02
C ARG A 65 -5.80 -6.94 -12.19
N VAL A 66 -4.88 -5.97 -12.21
CA VAL A 66 -3.82 -5.92 -13.23
C VAL A 66 -2.92 -7.15 -13.15
N SER A 67 -2.53 -7.58 -11.96
CA SER A 67 -1.75 -8.81 -11.77
C SER A 67 -2.49 -10.05 -12.28
N ALA A 68 -3.77 -10.19 -11.96
CA ALA A 68 -4.60 -11.28 -12.46
C ALA A 68 -4.70 -11.27 -14.01
N GLY A 69 -4.83 -10.08 -14.61
CA GLY A 69 -4.79 -9.91 -16.06
C GLY A 69 -3.46 -10.35 -16.67
N LEU A 70 -2.34 -9.95 -16.06
CA LEU A 70 -0.99 -10.38 -16.45
C LEU A 70 -0.82 -11.90 -16.34
N ASP A 71 -1.40 -12.54 -15.31
CA ASP A 71 -1.40 -14.00 -15.16
C ASP A 71 -2.08 -14.67 -16.37
N GLY A 72 -3.24 -14.14 -16.78
CA GLY A 72 -3.94 -14.60 -17.98
C GLY A 72 -3.12 -14.44 -19.25
N VAL A 73 -2.46 -13.29 -19.45
CA VAL A 73 -1.58 -13.05 -20.59
C VAL A 73 -0.41 -14.03 -20.60
N LEU A 74 0.27 -14.22 -19.47
CA LEU A 74 1.36 -15.19 -19.35
C LEU A 74 0.88 -16.60 -19.70
N ARG A 75 -0.29 -17.00 -19.19
CA ARG A 75 -0.85 -18.31 -19.50
C ARG A 75 -1.13 -18.48 -21.00
N LEU A 76 -1.65 -17.46 -21.67
CA LEU A 76 -1.86 -17.47 -23.11
C LEU A 76 -0.54 -17.58 -23.88
N LEU A 77 0.47 -16.81 -23.50
CA LEU A 77 1.81 -16.86 -24.11
C LEU A 77 2.44 -18.25 -23.95
N TYR A 78 2.32 -18.84 -22.76
CA TYR A 78 2.81 -20.20 -22.49
C TYR A 78 2.09 -21.24 -23.36
N LEU A 79 0.77 -21.16 -23.48
CA LEU A 79 0.00 -22.08 -24.33
C LEU A 79 0.31 -21.95 -25.84
N GLN A 80 0.86 -20.83 -26.27
CA GLN A 80 1.21 -20.56 -27.68
C GLN A 80 2.73 -20.61 -27.93
N SER A 81 3.54 -21.01 -26.95
CA SER A 81 5.01 -20.98 -27.04
C SER A 81 5.55 -21.76 -28.23
N ASP A 82 4.94 -22.90 -28.55
CA ASP A 82 5.37 -23.78 -29.63
C ASP A 82 5.10 -23.18 -31.02
N ARG A 83 4.27 -22.13 -31.10
CA ARG A 83 3.91 -21.47 -32.36
C ARG A 83 4.88 -20.38 -32.76
N SER A 84 5.59 -19.77 -31.81
CA SER A 84 6.61 -18.76 -32.11
C SER A 84 7.49 -18.47 -30.90
N ARG A 85 8.80 -18.31 -31.14
CA ARG A 85 9.81 -18.00 -30.11
C ARG A 85 9.59 -16.65 -29.44
N GLU A 86 8.89 -15.74 -30.11
CA GLU A 86 8.50 -14.44 -29.58
C GLU A 86 7.53 -14.60 -28.40
N HIS A 87 6.62 -15.58 -28.42
CA HIS A 87 5.71 -15.83 -27.30
C HIS A 87 6.46 -16.29 -26.05
N GLU A 88 7.42 -17.21 -26.21
CA GLU A 88 8.30 -17.66 -25.12
C GLU A 88 9.17 -16.50 -24.59
N SER A 89 9.73 -15.68 -25.49
CA SER A 89 10.52 -14.51 -25.11
C SER A 89 9.69 -13.49 -24.31
N LEU A 90 8.47 -13.19 -24.77
CA LEU A 90 7.54 -12.29 -24.06
C LEU A 90 7.14 -12.86 -22.70
N HIS A 91 6.88 -14.17 -22.62
CA HIS A 91 6.57 -14.83 -21.35
C HIS A 91 7.72 -14.65 -20.35
N CYS A 92 8.96 -14.91 -20.78
CA CYS A 92 10.16 -14.74 -19.98
C CYS A 92 10.39 -13.30 -19.51
N LEU A 93 10.00 -12.30 -20.31
CA LEU A 93 10.09 -10.88 -19.93
C LEU A 93 8.99 -10.46 -18.96
N LEU A 94 7.75 -10.93 -19.16
CA LEU A 94 6.60 -10.51 -18.37
C LEU A 94 6.50 -11.23 -17.02
N ALA A 95 6.95 -12.47 -16.91
CA ALA A 95 6.84 -13.25 -15.68
C ALA A 95 7.59 -12.60 -14.50
N PRO A 96 8.84 -12.12 -14.66
CA PRO A 96 9.53 -11.36 -13.61
C PRO A 96 8.82 -10.05 -13.24
N LEU A 97 8.21 -9.35 -14.21
CA LEU A 97 7.48 -8.11 -13.96
C LEU A 97 6.21 -8.36 -13.14
N LYS A 98 5.46 -9.42 -13.46
CA LYS A 98 4.33 -9.85 -12.63
C LYS A 98 4.77 -10.18 -11.21
N GLN A 99 5.86 -10.94 -11.05
CA GLN A 99 6.36 -11.28 -9.72
C GLN A 99 6.78 -10.03 -8.92
N GLN A 100 7.35 -9.03 -9.58
CA GLN A 100 7.67 -7.74 -8.95
C GLN A 100 6.41 -6.98 -8.54
N LEU A 101 5.39 -6.94 -9.41
CA LEU A 101 4.09 -6.35 -9.09
C LEU A 101 3.44 -7.03 -7.88
N ASP A 102 3.36 -8.36 -7.88
CA ASP A 102 2.78 -9.13 -6.78
C ASP A 102 3.46 -8.84 -5.44
N ARG A 103 4.80 -8.78 -5.45
CA ARG A 103 5.57 -8.42 -4.26
C ARG A 103 5.27 -6.99 -3.82
N ALA A 104 5.30 -6.03 -4.75
CA ALA A 104 5.05 -4.63 -4.45
C ALA A 104 3.66 -4.39 -3.86
N VAL A 105 2.62 -5.02 -4.43
CA VAL A 105 1.25 -4.96 -3.91
C VAL A 105 1.17 -5.62 -2.53
N GLY A 106 1.80 -6.79 -2.35
CA GLY A 106 1.89 -7.42 -1.04
C GLY A 106 2.61 -6.54 -0.01
N ASN A 107 3.63 -5.75 -0.42
CA ASN A 107 4.30 -4.82 0.48
C ASN A 107 3.35 -3.75 1.00
N VAL A 108 2.55 -3.17 0.11
CA VAL A 108 1.63 -2.08 0.44
C VAL A 108 0.46 -2.62 1.24
N HIS A 109 -0.05 -3.81 0.90
CA HIS A 109 -1.14 -4.43 1.64
C HIS A 109 -0.74 -4.80 3.08
N GLU A 110 0.50 -5.24 3.31
CA GLU A 110 1.03 -5.50 4.67
C GLU A 110 1.19 -4.22 5.53
N MET A 111 1.14 -3.02 4.92
CA MET A 111 1.24 -1.75 5.64
C MET A 111 -0.11 -1.23 6.15
N LEU A 112 -1.22 -1.79 5.65
CA LEU A 112 -2.58 -1.52 6.10
C LEU A 112 -2.88 -2.31 7.40
#